data_AF-A0A1G8PRM2-F1
#
_entry.id   AF-A0A1G8PRM2-F1
#
_cell.length_a   1.000
_cell.length_b   1.000
_cell.length_c   1.000
_cell.angle_alpha   90.00
_cell.angle_beta   90.00
_cell.angle_gamma   90.00
#
_symmetry.space_group_name_H-M   'P 1'
#
loop_
_entity.id
_entity.type
_entity.pdbx_description
1 polymer ?
#
loop_
_entity_poly.entity_id
_entity_poly.type
_entity_poly.pdbx_seq_one_letter_code
_entity_poly.pdbx_strand_id
1 'polypeptide(L)'
;MSSSVNVDVKLGVNKFYVDEGHPHIVLKDNPDMNEFKKLVNACPAGLYKLADDGTPRFDAAGCLECGTCKFLCGDTILEKWEYPRGTFGIEYRYG
;
A
#
# COMPACT_ATOMS: atom_id res chain seq x y z
N MET A 1 19.47 8.03 -19.32
CA MET A 1 18.60 6.88 -19.00
C MET A 1 18.50 6.80 -17.48
N SER A 2 17.41 7.27 -16.89
CA SER A 2 17.15 7.02 -15.47
C SER A 2 16.83 5.53 -15.35
N SER A 3 17.59 4.80 -14.54
CA SER A 3 17.27 3.41 -14.21
C SER A 3 15.89 3.34 -13.55
N SER A 4 15.13 2.28 -13.80
CA SER A 4 13.87 2.06 -13.09
C SER A 4 14.15 2.01 -11.58
N VAL A 5 13.50 2.90 -10.82
CA VAL A 5 13.67 2.95 -9.37
C VAL A 5 13.05 1.69 -8.76
N ASN A 6 13.86 0.94 -8.01
CA ASN A 6 13.34 -0.11 -7.15
C ASN A 6 12.81 0.54 -5.85
N VAL A 7 11.48 0.61 -5.72
CA VAL A 7 10.81 1.24 -4.57
C VAL A 7 11.04 0.45 -3.29
N ASP A 8 11.13 -0.88 -3.34
CA ASP A 8 11.34 -1.73 -2.17
C ASP A 8 12.67 -1.39 -1.46
N VAL A 9 13.74 -1.11 -2.23
CA VAL A 9 15.03 -0.64 -1.69
C VAL A 9 14.90 0.72 -0.99
N LYS A 10 14.07 1.62 -1.53
CA LYS A 10 13.82 2.93 -0.91
C LYS A 10 12.97 2.82 0.35
N LEU A 11 12.01 1.90 0.39
CA LEU A 11 11.27 1.64 1.62
C LEU A 11 12.17 1.04 2.69
N GLY A 12 13.17 0.23 2.33
CA GLY A 12 14.10 -0.40 3.27
C GLY A 12 14.94 0.57 4.13
N VAL A 13 15.04 1.86 3.78
CA VAL A 13 15.73 2.86 4.63
C VAL A 13 14.81 3.55 5.64
N ASN A 14 13.49 3.36 5.48
CA ASN A 14 12.48 3.82 6.42
C ASN A 14 12.33 2.83 7.58
N LYS A 15 11.77 3.30 8.69
CA LYS A 15 11.42 2.44 9.82
C LYS A 15 9.90 2.32 9.90
N PHE A 16 9.42 1.08 9.94
CA PHE A 16 8.01 0.75 10.08
C PHE A 16 7.80 -0.05 11.35
N TYR A 17 6.72 0.25 12.06
CA TYR A 17 6.25 -0.55 13.18
C TYR A 17 4.96 -1.24 12.75
N VAL A 18 5.05 -2.55 12.47
CA VAL A 18 3.91 -3.33 11.97
C VAL A 18 3.04 -3.77 13.13
N ASP A 19 1.74 -3.53 13.00
CA ASP A 19 0.72 -3.94 13.97
C ASP A 19 0.16 -5.31 13.59
N GLU A 20 0.81 -6.37 14.04
CA GLU A 20 0.43 -7.74 13.71
C GLU A 20 -1.00 -8.04 14.16
N GLY A 21 -1.78 -8.67 13.26
CA GLY A 21 -3.19 -8.99 13.50
C GLY A 21 -4.16 -7.80 13.40
N HIS A 22 -3.67 -6.57 13.22
CA HIS A 22 -4.50 -5.37 13.12
C HIS A 22 -4.19 -4.58 11.84
N PRO A 23 -4.50 -5.14 10.66
CA PRO A 23 -4.27 -4.44 9.40
C PRO A 23 -5.12 -3.16 9.34
N HIS A 24 -4.45 -2.05 9.00
CA HIS A 24 -5.09 -0.75 8.83
C HIS A 24 -5.72 -0.57 7.43
N ILE A 25 -5.41 -1.49 6.49
CA ILE A 25 -6.05 -1.59 5.18
C ILE A 25 -6.49 -3.04 4.96
N VAL A 26 -7.74 -3.23 4.58
CA VAL A 26 -8.30 -4.53 4.16
C VAL A 26 -8.94 -4.33 2.80
N LEU A 27 -8.63 -5.22 1.85
CA LEU A 27 -9.24 -5.22 0.52
C LEU A 27 -10.49 -6.09 0.54
N LYS A 28 -11.50 -5.72 -0.22
CA LYS A 28 -12.65 -6.59 -0.47
C LYS A 28 -12.22 -7.86 -1.19
N ASP A 29 -12.97 -8.93 -0.99
CA ASP A 29 -12.82 -10.16 -1.75
C ASP A 29 -13.05 -9.91 -3.25
N ASN A 30 -12.21 -10.51 -4.10
CA ASN A 30 -12.30 -10.46 -5.57
C ASN A 30 -12.47 -9.03 -6.14
N PRO A 31 -11.47 -8.14 -5.95
CA PRO A 31 -11.54 -6.78 -6.45
C PRO A 31 -11.66 -6.69 -7.97
N ASP A 32 -12.40 -5.68 -8.47
CA ASP A 32 -12.40 -5.35 -9.90
C ASP A 32 -10.97 -5.01 -10.37
N MET A 33 -10.51 -5.69 -11.43
CA MET A 33 -9.12 -5.57 -11.86
C MET A 33 -8.79 -4.24 -12.54
N ASN A 34 -9.77 -3.52 -13.10
CA ASN A 34 -9.54 -2.19 -13.65
C ASN A 34 -9.35 -1.16 -12.54
N GLU A 35 -10.14 -1.27 -11.48
CA GLU A 35 -9.98 -0.47 -10.27
C GLU A 35 -8.65 -0.81 -9.55
N PHE A 36 -8.29 -2.09 -9.42
CA PHE A 36 -7.02 -2.50 -8.80
C PHE A 36 -5.79 -1.93 -9.53
N LYS A 37 -5.82 -1.87 -10.87
CA LYS A 37 -4.73 -1.25 -11.66
C LYS A 37 -4.53 0.23 -11.34
N LYS A 38 -5.56 0.96 -10.91
CA LYS A 38 -5.38 2.35 -10.42
C LYS A 38 -4.45 2.38 -9.22
N LEU A 39 -4.62 1.44 -8.29
CA LEU A 39 -3.80 1.34 -7.08
C LEU A 39 -2.37 0.90 -7.38
N VAL A 40 -2.18 -0.04 -8.32
CA VAL A 40 -0.85 -0.45 -8.81
C VAL A 40 -0.07 0.75 -9.35
N ASN A 41 -0.74 1.62 -10.12
CA ASN A 41 -0.09 2.77 -10.76
C ASN A 41 0.09 3.97 -9.82
N ALA A 42 -0.81 4.16 -8.85
CA ALA A 42 -0.86 5.38 -8.04
C ALA A 42 -0.23 5.23 -6.66
N CYS A 43 -0.04 4.02 -6.13
CA CYS A 43 0.55 3.84 -4.81
C CYS A 43 2.05 4.22 -4.83
N PRO A 44 2.48 5.27 -4.10
CA PRO A 44 3.88 5.70 -4.13
C PRO A 44 4.84 4.69 -3.50
N ALA A 45 4.33 3.81 -2.64
CA ALA A 45 5.07 2.72 -2.02
C ALA A 45 5.02 1.41 -2.83
N GLY A 46 4.27 1.36 -3.94
CA GLY A 46 4.20 0.17 -4.79
C GLY A 46 3.64 -1.07 -4.10
N LEU A 47 2.74 -0.91 -3.13
CA LEU A 47 2.23 -2.00 -2.29
C LEU A 47 1.19 -2.89 -2.98
N TYR A 48 0.59 -2.40 -4.06
CA TYR A 48 -0.35 -3.14 -4.89
C TYR A 48 0.43 -3.65 -6.11
N LYS A 49 0.57 -4.97 -6.23
CA LYS A 49 1.34 -5.62 -7.30
C LYS A 49 0.47 -6.67 -8.01
N LEU A 50 0.74 -6.90 -9.28
CA LEU A 50 0.20 -8.04 -10.02
C LEU A 50 1.34 -9.06 -10.18
N ALA A 51 1.08 -10.32 -9.84
CA ALA A 51 2.00 -11.41 -10.19
C ALA A 51 1.95 -11.68 -11.70
N ASP A 52 2.90 -12.49 -12.20
CA ASP A 52 3.02 -12.83 -13.62
C ASP A 52 1.76 -13.54 -14.17
N ASP A 53 1.03 -14.24 -13.32
CA ASP A 53 -0.24 -14.90 -13.63
C ASP A 53 -1.47 -13.97 -13.53
N GLY A 54 -1.26 -12.69 -13.22
CA GLY A 54 -2.31 -11.68 -13.04
C GLY A 54 -2.91 -11.64 -11.63
N THR A 55 -2.46 -12.49 -10.70
CA THR A 55 -2.99 -12.52 -9.33
C THR A 55 -2.64 -11.21 -8.59
N PRO A 56 -3.64 -10.51 -8.01
CA PRO A 56 -3.38 -9.33 -7.19
C PRO A 56 -2.67 -9.71 -5.89
N ARG A 57 -1.63 -8.95 -5.56
CA ARG A 57 -0.90 -9.03 -4.29
C ARG A 57 -0.90 -7.67 -3.62
N PHE A 58 -1.05 -7.70 -2.30
CA PHE A 58 -1.06 -6.50 -1.48
C PHE A 58 -0.31 -6.77 -0.17
N ASP A 59 0.52 -5.80 0.24
CA ASP A 59 1.22 -5.82 1.52
C ASP A 59 1.18 -4.43 2.16
N ALA A 60 0.51 -4.31 3.31
CA ALA A 60 0.35 -3.03 4.01
C ALA A 60 1.57 -2.64 4.87
N ALA A 61 2.57 -3.52 5.06
CA ALA A 61 3.69 -3.28 5.97
C ALA A 61 4.54 -2.07 5.58
N GLY A 62 4.63 -1.75 4.28
CA GLY A 62 5.35 -0.59 3.76
C GLY A 62 4.48 0.66 3.54
N CYS A 63 3.28 0.73 4.13
CA CYS A 63 2.36 1.86 3.93
C CYS A 63 2.96 3.18 4.41
N LEU A 64 2.95 4.18 3.52
CA LEU A 64 3.38 5.55 3.83
C LEU A 64 2.26 6.43 4.39
N GLU A 65 1.06 5.87 4.60
CA GLU A 65 -0.11 6.54 5.17
C GLU A 65 -0.61 7.77 4.38
N CYS A 66 -0.21 7.88 3.11
CA CYS A 66 -0.53 9.01 2.23
C CYS A 66 -2.02 9.10 1.82
N GLY A 67 -2.81 8.03 1.97
CA GLY A 67 -4.23 8.01 1.66
C GLY A 67 -4.62 7.92 0.18
N THR A 68 -3.67 7.88 -0.76
CA THR A 68 -3.98 7.81 -2.22
C THR A 68 -4.95 6.67 -2.55
N CYS A 69 -4.73 5.49 -1.98
CA CYS A 69 -5.60 4.33 -2.20
C CYS A 69 -7.02 4.55 -1.66
N LYS A 70 -7.17 5.21 -0.50
CA LYS A 70 -8.46 5.59 0.06
C LYS A 70 -9.23 6.51 -0.87
N PHE A 71 -8.57 7.53 -1.40
CA PHE A 71 -9.22 8.49 -2.30
C PHE A 71 -9.61 7.87 -3.65
N LEU A 72 -8.78 7.00 -4.21
CA LEU A 72 -9.05 6.41 -5.53
C LEU A 72 -10.07 5.27 -5.47
N CYS A 73 -10.02 4.43 -4.44
CA CYS A 73 -10.74 3.16 -4.42
C CYS A 73 -11.40 2.84 -3.06
N GLY A 74 -11.67 3.84 -2.23
CA GLY A 74 -12.32 3.67 -0.92
C GLY A 74 -13.67 2.97 -1.01
N ASP A 75 -14.48 3.30 -2.01
CA ASP A 75 -15.81 2.70 -2.20
C ASP A 75 -15.79 1.41 -3.05
N THR A 76 -14.69 1.15 -3.76
CA THR A 76 -14.59 0.04 -4.73
C THR A 76 -13.79 -1.12 -4.19
N ILE A 77 -12.49 -0.93 -3.94
CA ILE A 77 -11.52 -2.00 -3.62
C ILE A 77 -11.36 -2.19 -2.12
N LEU A 78 -11.46 -1.12 -1.33
CA LEU A 78 -11.16 -1.18 0.10
C LEU A 78 -12.40 -1.60 0.88
N GLU A 79 -12.27 -2.61 1.73
CA GLU A 79 -13.25 -2.94 2.76
C GLU A 79 -13.02 -2.09 4.00
N LYS A 80 -11.74 -1.88 4.33
CA LYS A 80 -11.30 -1.09 5.48
C LYS A 80 -10.13 -0.21 5.07
N TRP A 81 -10.18 1.05 5.49
CA TRP A 81 -9.01 1.93 5.50
C TRP A 81 -9.09 2.84 6.72
N GLU A 82 -8.07 2.78 7.55
CA GLU A 82 -7.86 3.67 8.68
C GLU A 82 -6.36 3.99 8.80
N TYR A 83 -6.03 5.01 9.58
CA TYR A 83 -4.64 5.18 9.99
C TYR A 83 -4.22 4.04 10.92
N PRO A 84 -2.95 3.63 10.89
CA PRO A 84 -2.41 2.74 11.92
C PRO A 84 -2.70 3.26 13.33
N ARG A 85 -2.80 2.35 14.30
CA ARG A 85 -2.91 2.75 15.71
C ARG A 85 -1.68 3.54 16.12
N GLY A 86 -1.82 4.39 17.13
CA GLY A 86 -0.70 5.20 17.62
C GLY A 86 0.54 4.35 17.89
N THR A 87 1.72 4.87 17.55
CA THR A 87 3.03 4.20 17.59
C THR A 87 3.29 3.12 16.54
N PHE A 88 2.31 2.77 15.71
CA PHE A 88 2.47 1.89 14.55
C PHE A 88 2.53 2.68 13.24
N GLY A 89 2.92 2.01 12.16
CA GLY A 89 3.05 2.60 10.83
C GLY A 89 4.44 3.14 10.53
N ILE A 90 4.51 4.14 9.65
CA ILE A 90 5.78 4.74 9.20
C ILE A 90 6.31 5.76 10.20
N GLU A 91 7.59 5.66 10.56
CA GLU A 91 8.30 6.66 11.35
C GLU A 91 9.06 7.65 10.44
N TYR A 92 8.52 8.85 10.28
CA TYR A 92 9.22 9.94 9.60
C TYR A 92 10.20 10.63 10.54
N ARG A 93 11.50 10.63 10.19
CA ARG A 93 12.56 11.24 11.01
C ARG A 93 12.73 12.74 10.77
N TYR A 94 12.43 13.21 9.56
CA TYR A 94 12.73 14.57 9.11
C TYR A 94 11.56 15.31 8.44
N GLY A 95 10.36 14.71 8.41
CA GLY A 95 9.18 15.29 7.74
C GLY A 95 9.31 15.30 6.22
#